data_AF-A0A168LS53-F1
#
_entry.id   AF-A0A168LS53-F1
#
_cell.length_a   1.000
_cell.length_b   1.000
_cell.length_c   1.000
_cell.angle_alpha   90.00
_cell.angle_beta   90.00
_cell.angle_gamma   90.00
#
_symmetry.space_group_name_H-M   'P 1'
#
loop_
_entity.id
_entity.type
_entity.pdbx_description
1 polymer ?
#
loop_
_entity_poly.entity_id
_entity_poly.type
_entity_poly.pdbx_seq_one_letter_code
_entity_poly.pdbx_strand_id
1 'polypeptide(L)'
;MKRPLGVSLICYFYFFGAILLLFTSVFYDANANEIGIAERFGVPNAPEQLVRVLVAGLSLVMVYGYRNLKKWGFWLMILYSILFGMISLSLATTHSQQPYIGNMIWSIIVLIYSIYVKDAFLKQNDQ
;
A
#
# COMPACT_ATOMS: atom_id res chain seq x y z
N MET A 1 8.83 4.35 22.87
CA MET A 1 7.34 4.40 22.90
C MET A 1 6.79 3.04 22.50
N LYS A 2 5.69 2.58 23.10
CA LYS A 2 5.05 1.32 22.67
C LYS A 2 4.37 1.56 21.31
N ARG A 3 4.64 0.69 20.33
CA ARG A 3 4.08 0.81 18.98
C ARG A 3 2.55 0.71 19.03
N PRO A 4 1.79 1.64 18.40
CA PRO A 4 0.34 1.54 18.34
C PRO A 4 -0.11 0.24 17.66
N LEU A 5 -1.21 -0.34 18.11
CA LEU A 5 -1.69 -1.62 17.59
C LEU A 5 -2.10 -1.51 16.12
N GLY A 6 -2.76 -0.42 15.73
CA GLY A 6 -3.16 -0.18 14.33
C GLY A 6 -1.96 -0.02 13.39
N VAL A 7 -0.83 0.54 13.84
CA VAL A 7 0.42 0.55 13.06
C VAL A 7 0.87 -0.89 12.76
N SER A 8 0.75 -1.78 13.74
CA SER A 8 1.10 -3.21 13.55
C SER A 8 0.17 -3.89 12.54
N LEU A 9 -1.13 -3.65 12.66
CA LEU A 9 -2.15 -4.21 11.77
C LEU A 9 -1.93 -3.77 10.32
N ILE A 10 -1.73 -2.47 10.10
CA ILE A 10 -1.46 -1.88 8.78
C ILE A 10 -0.18 -2.48 8.18
N CYS A 11 0.88 -2.60 8.99
CA CYS A 11 2.13 -3.23 8.54
C CYS A 11 1.92 -4.69 8.12
N TYR A 12 1.16 -5.48 8.89
CA TYR A 12 0.91 -6.89 8.52
C TYR A 12 0.10 -7.00 7.24
N PHE A 13 -0.90 -6.14 7.04
CA PHE A 13 -1.68 -6.10 5.80
C PHE A 13 -0.78 -5.85 4.58
N TYR A 14 0.03 -4.79 4.61
CA TYR A 14 0.92 -4.46 3.47
C TYR A 14 2.07 -5.44 3.31
N PHE A 15 2.60 -5.99 4.39
CA PHE A 15 3.62 -7.03 4.34
C PHE A 15 3.07 -8.30 3.67
N PHE A 16 1.90 -8.76 4.10
CA PHE A 16 1.26 -9.93 3.50
C PHE A 16 0.96 -9.70 2.01
N GLY A 17 0.44 -8.53 1.65
CA GLY A 17 0.23 -8.15 0.25
C GLY A 17 1.52 -8.17 -0.57
N ALA A 18 2.63 -7.66 -0.03
CA ALA A 18 3.93 -7.70 -0.71
C ALA A 18 4.43 -9.13 -0.94
N ILE A 19 4.30 -10.01 0.06
CA ILE A 19 4.67 -11.42 -0.08
C ILE A 19 3.80 -12.11 -1.15
N LEU A 20 2.49 -11.85 -1.17
CA LEU A 20 1.61 -12.37 -2.21
C LEU A 20 2.00 -11.88 -3.61
N LEU A 21 2.37 -10.60 -3.76
CA LEU A 21 2.83 -10.04 -5.04
C LEU A 21 4.13 -10.69 -5.52
N LEU A 22 5.09 -10.94 -4.62
CA LEU A 22 6.32 -11.67 -4.95
C LEU A 22 6.07 -13.14 -5.29
N PHE A 23 5.17 -13.79 -4.56
CA PHE A 23 4.81 -15.17 -4.85
C PHE A 23 4.15 -15.29 -6.23
N THR A 24 3.15 -14.45 -6.49
CA THR A 24 2.42 -14.44 -7.77
C THR A 24 3.23 -13.87 -8.93
N SER A 25 4.35 -13.20 -8.70
CA SER A 25 5.25 -12.79 -9.79
C SER A 25 6.13 -13.94 -10.30
N VAL A 26 6.35 -14.98 -9.49
CA VAL A 26 7.19 -16.13 -9.87
C VAL A 26 6.36 -17.35 -10.26
N PHE A 27 5.28 -17.62 -9.53
CA PHE A 27 4.55 -18.90 -9.59
C PHE A 27 3.21 -18.83 -10.32
N TYR A 28 2.78 -17.66 -10.80
CA TYR A 28 1.48 -17.48 -11.46
C TYR A 28 1.64 -16.77 -12.81
N ASP A 29 0.83 -17.16 -13.80
CA ASP A 29 0.82 -16.46 -15.07
C ASP A 29 0.32 -15.03 -14.87
N ALA A 30 1.19 -14.08 -15.17
CA ALA A 30 0.93 -12.67 -14.94
C ALA A 30 -0.24 -12.15 -15.80
N ASN A 31 -0.53 -12.81 -16.92
CA ASN A 31 -1.57 -12.42 -17.88
C ASN A 31 -2.91 -13.16 -17.68
N ALA A 32 -3.03 -14.02 -16.66
CA ALA A 32 -4.25 -14.81 -16.45
C ALA A 32 -5.43 -14.03 -15.85
N ASN A 33 -5.22 -12.78 -15.41
CA ASN A 33 -6.27 -11.92 -14.87
C ASN A 33 -6.77 -10.94 -15.94
N GLU A 34 -8.09 -10.76 -16.05
CA GLU A 34 -8.69 -9.74 -16.92
C GLU A 34 -8.27 -8.31 -16.58
N ILE A 35 -8.04 -8.04 -15.28
CA ILE A 35 -7.50 -6.76 -14.79
C ILE A 35 -6.25 -7.04 -13.97
N GLY A 36 -5.11 -6.73 -14.58
CA GLY A 36 -3.78 -6.95 -14.04
C GLY A 36 -3.40 -6.02 -12.88
N ILE A 37 -2.32 -6.34 -12.16
CA ILE A 37 -1.80 -5.49 -11.08
C ILE A 37 -1.34 -4.13 -11.64
N ALA A 38 -0.77 -4.10 -12.85
CA ALA A 38 -0.33 -2.89 -13.51
C ALA A 38 -1.47 -1.89 -13.70
N GLU A 39 -2.63 -2.36 -14.14
CA GLU A 39 -3.84 -1.54 -14.25
C GLU A 39 -4.34 -1.05 -12.89
N ARG A 40 -4.35 -1.92 -11.87
CA ARG A 40 -4.72 -1.55 -10.48
C ARG A 40 -3.82 -0.48 -9.86
N PHE A 41 -2.61 -0.34 -10.37
CA PHE A 41 -1.63 0.67 -9.95
C PHE A 41 -1.48 1.82 -10.97
N GLY A 42 -2.37 1.93 -11.95
CA GLY A 42 -2.44 3.07 -12.88
C GLY A 42 -1.40 3.06 -13.99
N VAL A 43 -0.75 1.91 -14.25
CA VAL A 43 0.30 1.74 -15.27
C VAL A 43 -0.03 0.58 -16.22
N PRO A 44 -1.17 0.59 -16.92
CA PRO A 44 -1.69 -0.58 -17.66
C PRO A 44 -0.78 -1.11 -18.77
N ASN A 45 0.14 -0.29 -19.29
CA ASN A 45 1.07 -0.68 -20.37
C ASN A 45 2.40 -1.26 -19.84
N ALA A 46 2.59 -1.33 -18.52
CA ALA A 46 3.82 -1.82 -17.92
C ALA A 46 3.81 -3.37 -17.78
N PRO A 47 4.97 -4.04 -17.86
CA PRO A 47 5.03 -5.49 -17.67
C PRO A 47 4.54 -5.90 -16.27
N GLU A 48 3.49 -6.71 -16.21
CA GLU A 48 2.83 -7.16 -14.96
C GLU A 48 3.82 -7.68 -13.92
N GLN A 49 4.72 -8.56 -14.33
CA GLN A 49 5.69 -9.20 -13.43
C GLN A 49 6.64 -8.16 -12.82
N LEU A 50 7.09 -7.20 -13.62
CA LEU A 50 7.94 -6.10 -13.15
C LEU A 50 7.17 -5.22 -12.16
N VAL A 51 5.93 -4.85 -12.47
CA VAL A 51 5.11 -4.03 -11.57
C VAL A 51 4.88 -4.73 -10.23
N ARG A 52 4.56 -6.04 -10.23
CA ARG A 52 4.40 -6.81 -8.99
C ARG A 52 5.64 -6.76 -8.11
N VAL A 53 6.82 -6.96 -8.69
CA VAL A 53 8.10 -6.91 -7.96
C VAL A 53 8.38 -5.51 -7.42
N LEU A 54 8.18 -4.46 -8.23
CA LEU A 54 8.39 -3.07 -7.81
C LEU A 54 7.43 -2.66 -6.69
N VAL A 55 6.14 -2.93 -6.85
CA VAL A 55 5.12 -2.64 -5.83
C VAL A 55 5.43 -3.39 -4.54
N ALA A 56 5.80 -4.66 -4.61
CA ALA A 56 6.20 -5.42 -3.44
C ALA A 56 7.43 -4.80 -2.75
N GLY A 57 8.47 -4.47 -3.51
CA GLY A 57 9.69 -3.83 -2.98
C GLY A 57 9.39 -2.50 -2.28
N LEU A 58 8.63 -1.62 -2.94
CA LEU A 58 8.20 -0.34 -2.36
C LEU A 58 7.36 -0.54 -1.10
N SER A 59 6.45 -1.52 -1.11
CA SER A 59 5.62 -1.86 0.05
C SER A 59 6.46 -2.33 1.23
N LEU A 60 7.49 -3.16 1.00
CA LEU A 60 8.40 -3.62 2.06
C LEU A 60 9.23 -2.47 2.65
N VAL A 61 9.73 -1.55 1.83
CA VAL A 61 10.44 -0.34 2.29
C VAL A 61 9.53 0.55 3.13
N MET A 62 8.30 0.79 2.65
CA MET A 62 7.29 1.56 3.39
C MET A 62 6.95 0.89 4.72
N VAL A 63 6.68 -0.42 4.72
CA VAL A 63 6.38 -1.20 5.93
C VAL A 63 7.54 -1.13 6.92
N TYR A 64 8.79 -1.25 6.46
CA TYR A 64 9.95 -1.13 7.33
C TYR A 64 10.01 0.24 8.01
N GLY A 65 9.84 1.33 7.25
CA GLY A 65 9.84 2.68 7.81
C GLY A 65 8.69 2.89 8.80
N TYR A 66 7.48 2.50 8.40
CA TYR A 66 6.26 2.70 9.19
C TYR A 66 6.24 1.85 10.46
N ARG A 67 6.69 0.59 10.38
CA ARG A 67 6.80 -0.34 11.52
C ARG A 67 7.75 0.18 12.61
N ASN A 68 8.84 0.81 12.19
CA ASN A 68 9.88 1.36 13.07
C ASN A 68 9.60 2.81 13.51
N LEU A 69 8.37 3.30 13.27
CA LEU A 69 7.93 4.66 13.62
C LEU A 69 8.82 5.78 13.05
N LYS A 70 9.50 5.52 11.92
CA LYS A 70 10.37 6.53 11.30
C LYS A 70 9.54 7.62 10.63
N LYS A 71 9.97 8.89 10.78
CA LYS A 71 9.35 10.05 10.12
C LYS A 71 9.21 9.89 8.61
N TRP A 72 10.22 9.35 7.93
CA TRP A 72 10.15 9.11 6.48
C TRP A 72 9.13 8.01 6.13
N GLY A 73 9.00 6.97 6.97
CA GLY A 73 8.03 5.90 6.79
C GLY A 73 6.58 6.38 6.98
N PHE A 74 6.36 7.31 7.89
CA PHE A 74 5.08 8.02 8.02
C PHE A 74 4.72 8.74 6.72
N TRP A 75 5.62 9.59 6.20
CA TRP A 75 5.34 10.34 4.98
C TRP A 75 5.12 9.44 3.76
N LEU A 76 5.88 8.35 3.64
CA LEU A 76 5.65 7.35 2.59
C LEU A 76 4.26 6.71 2.70
N MET A 77 3.81 6.34 3.91
CA MET A 77 2.48 5.77 4.12
C MET A 77 1.37 6.76 3.75
N ILE A 78 1.53 8.03 4.12
CA ILE A 78 0.57 9.10 3.74
C ILE A 78 0.51 9.25 2.22
N LEU A 79 1.66 9.40 1.58
CA LEU A 79 1.75 9.55 0.13
C LEU A 79 1.16 8.34 -0.61
N TYR A 80 1.53 7.13 -0.18
CA TYR A 80 1.00 5.89 -0.73
C TYR A 80 -0.51 5.83 -0.60
N SER A 81 -1.07 6.12 0.57
CA SER A 81 -2.51 6.05 0.82
C SER A 81 -3.29 7.05 -0.02
N ILE A 82 -2.75 8.26 -0.22
CA ILE A 82 -3.36 9.27 -1.09
C ILE A 82 -3.32 8.81 -2.55
N LEU A 83 -2.15 8.43 -3.07
CA LEU A 83 -1.99 8.02 -4.46
C LEU A 83 -2.83 6.78 -4.79
N PHE A 84 -2.70 5.73 -4.00
CA PHE A 84 -3.42 4.48 -4.21
C PHE A 84 -4.93 4.65 -4.03
N GLY A 85 -5.35 5.49 -3.08
CA GLY A 85 -6.75 5.87 -2.90
C GLY A 85 -7.33 6.60 -4.12
N MET A 86 -6.60 7.56 -4.69
CA MET A 86 -7.03 8.28 -5.90
C MET A 86 -7.10 7.38 -7.13
N ILE A 87 -6.09 6.52 -7.34
CA ILE A 87 -6.11 5.52 -8.41
C ILE A 87 -7.31 4.60 -8.24
N SER A 88 -7.54 4.09 -7.03
CA SER A 88 -8.67 3.21 -6.72
C SER A 88 -10.02 3.90 -6.94
N LEU A 89 -10.16 5.18 -6.58
CA LEU A 89 -11.36 5.97 -6.85
C LEU A 89 -11.59 6.12 -8.36
N SER A 90 -10.54 6.45 -9.13
CA SER A 90 -10.63 6.55 -10.59
C SER A 90 -11.12 5.23 -11.21
N LEU A 91 -10.49 4.10 -10.85
CA LEU A 91 -10.89 2.79 -11.36
C LEU A 91 -12.30 2.40 -10.91
N ALA A 92 -12.71 2.76 -9.69
CA ALA A 92 -14.07 2.49 -9.20
C ALA A 92 -15.12 3.20 -10.07
N THR A 93 -14.84 4.44 -10.51
CA THR A 93 -15.76 5.18 -11.40
C THR A 93 -15.78 4.64 -12.83
N THR A 94 -14.69 4.03 -13.30
CA THR A 94 -14.58 3.51 -14.67
C THR A 94 -15.13 2.08 -14.80
N HIS A 95 -14.85 1.20 -13.83
CA HIS A 95 -15.13 -0.24 -13.93
C HIS A 95 -16.28 -0.72 -13.03
N SER A 96 -16.88 0.14 -12.19
CA SER A 96 -18.06 -0.13 -11.35
C SER A 96 -18.04 -1.47 -10.57
N GLN A 97 -16.86 -2.00 -10.22
CA GLN A 97 -16.72 -3.32 -9.59
C GLN A 97 -15.68 -3.35 -8.46
N GLN A 98 -15.79 -4.38 -7.62
CA GLN A 98 -14.73 -4.76 -6.68
C GLN A 98 -13.46 -5.14 -7.46
N PRO A 99 -12.25 -4.91 -6.91
CA PRO A 99 -11.94 -4.52 -5.52
C PRO A 99 -11.73 -3.01 -5.28
N TYR A 100 -11.99 -2.14 -6.27
CA TYR A 100 -11.56 -0.73 -6.25
C TYR A 100 -12.15 0.10 -5.11
N ILE A 101 -13.46 -0.04 -4.86
CA ILE A 101 -14.13 0.66 -3.76
C ILE A 101 -13.54 0.24 -2.41
N GLY A 102 -13.23 -1.05 -2.24
CA GLY A 102 -12.60 -1.57 -1.02
C GLY A 102 -11.20 -0.98 -0.80
N ASN A 103 -10.40 -0.90 -1.85
CA ASN A 103 -9.06 -0.30 -1.78
C ASN A 103 -9.10 1.19 -1.45
N MET A 104 -10.07 1.92 -2.01
CA MET A 104 -10.28 3.34 -1.67
C MET A 104 -10.64 3.52 -0.20
N ILE A 105 -11.64 2.77 0.30
CA ILE A 105 -12.05 2.83 1.71
C ILE A 105 -10.89 2.46 2.63
N TRP A 106 -10.16 1.40 2.32
CA TRP A 106 -8.99 0.99 3.10
C TRP A 106 -7.92 2.08 3.15
N SER A 107 -7.64 2.73 2.02
CA SER A 107 -6.68 3.83 1.94
C SER A 107 -7.09 5.02 2.81
N ILE A 108 -8.38 5.36 2.84
CA ILE A 108 -8.92 6.43 3.71
C ILE A 108 -8.74 6.07 5.19
N ILE A 109 -9.05 4.83 5.58
CA ILE A 109 -8.87 4.34 6.96
C ILE A 109 -7.40 4.45 7.39
N VAL A 110 -6.48 3.98 6.55
CA VAL A 110 -5.03 4.04 6.81
C VAL A 110 -4.56 5.49 6.93
N LEU A 111 -5.05 6.38 6.06
CA LEU A 111 -4.70 7.79 6.06
C LEU A 111 -5.15 8.49 7.35
N ILE A 112 -6.43 8.36 7.71
CA ILE A 112 -7.00 8.97 8.92
C ILE A 112 -6.30 8.43 10.16
N TYR A 113 -6.11 7.11 10.24
CA TYR A 113 -5.43 6.49 11.37
C TYR A 113 -3.98 6.97 11.50
N SER A 114 -3.23 7.01 10.40
CA SER A 114 -1.85 7.48 10.39
C SER A 114 -1.75 8.91 10.92
N ILE A 115 -2.63 9.81 10.47
CA ILE A 115 -2.70 11.19 10.95
C ILE A 115 -3.01 11.24 12.45
N TYR A 116 -3.94 10.41 12.93
CA TYR A 116 -4.29 10.33 14.35
C TYR A 116 -3.10 9.91 15.22
N VAL A 117 -2.27 8.97 14.76
CA VAL A 117 -1.08 8.50 15.49
C VAL A 117 0.22 9.24 15.13
N LYS A 118 0.15 10.37 14.40
CA LYS A 118 1.33 11.10 13.87
C LYS A 118 2.40 11.41 14.93
N ASP A 119 1.97 11.71 16.15
CA ASP A 119 2.86 12.06 17.27
C ASP A 119 3.85 10.93 17.59
N ALA A 120 3.44 9.67 17.41
CA ALA A 120 4.31 8.52 17.62
C ALA A 120 5.48 8.45 16.62
N PHE A 121 5.34 9.09 15.45
CA PHE A 121 6.34 9.13 14.40
C PHE A 121 7.20 10.40 14.43
N LEU A 122 6.63 11.52 14.88
CA LEU A 122 7.29 12.82 14.85
C LEU A 122 8.13 13.07 16.12
N LYS A 123 7.65 12.66 17.29
CA LYS A 123 8.35 12.88 18.58
C LYS A 123 9.61 12.04 18.76
N GLN A 124 9.80 10.97 17.99
CA GLN A 124 10.99 10.10 18.08
C GLN A 124 12.27 10.79 17.58
N ASN A 125 12.15 11.84 16.75
CA ASN A 125 13.30 12.58 16.22
C ASN A 125 13.70 13.78 17.09
N ASP A 126 12.89 14.13 18.10
CA ASP A 126 13.13 15.25 19.01
C ASP A 126 13.82 14.79 20.32
N GLN A 127 14.19 13.50 20.41
CA GLN A 127 15.00 12.89 21.48
C GLN A 127 16.33 12.42 20.91
#